data_AF-A0A554RYT7-F1
#
_entry.id   AF-A0A554RYT7-F1
#
_cell.length_a   1.000
_cell.length_b   1.000
_cell.length_c   1.000
_cell.angle_alpha   90.00
_cell.angle_beta   90.00
_cell.angle_gamma   90.00
#
_symmetry.space_group_name_H-M   'P 1'
#
loop_
_entity.id
_entity.type
_entity.pdbx_description
1 polymer ?
#
loop_
_entity_poly.entity_id
_entity_poly.type
_entity_poly.pdbx_seq_one_letter_code
_entity_poly.pdbx_strand_id
1 'polypeptide(L)'
;MAEQIIAGRSTPKSSRRTRGAASVSPTGEDARDLLEIKLAQLNSLLWCCYGDGNGWFEEAGEKHRDHMLWIAADLAREAERLLGESGRG
;
A
#
# COMPACT_ATOMS: atom_id res chain seq x y z
N MET A 1 -9.96 43.67 -34.40
CA MET A 1 -10.64 42.37 -34.59
C MET A 1 -9.74 41.27 -34.02
N ALA A 2 -10.33 40.25 -33.38
CA ALA A 2 -9.76 39.17 -32.54
C ALA A 2 -9.46 39.62 -31.09
N GLU A 3 -10.36 39.55 -30.09
CA GLU A 3 -11.25 38.51 -29.57
C GLU A 3 -10.58 37.37 -28.76
N GLN A 4 -10.95 37.38 -27.47
CA GLN A 4 -11.23 36.26 -26.56
C GLN A 4 -10.12 35.77 -25.60
N ILE A 5 -10.30 36.26 -24.38
CA ILE A 5 -9.76 35.84 -23.09
C ILE A 5 -10.24 34.41 -22.80
N ILE A 6 -9.31 33.46 -22.70
CA ILE A 6 -9.62 32.10 -22.24
C ILE A 6 -9.73 32.12 -20.71
N ALA A 7 -10.98 32.16 -20.24
CA ALA A 7 -11.34 31.75 -18.90
C ALA A 7 -11.23 30.23 -18.77
N GLY A 8 -10.74 29.77 -17.62
CA GLY A 8 -11.02 28.42 -17.14
C GLY A 8 -9.81 27.51 -17.01
N ARG A 9 -9.15 27.57 -15.85
CA ARG A 9 -8.76 26.38 -15.09
C ARG A 9 -8.43 26.80 -13.67
N SER A 10 -9.47 26.80 -12.83
CA SER A 10 -9.32 26.77 -11.38
C SER A 10 -8.34 25.65 -11.04
N THR A 11 -7.21 26.02 -10.45
CA THR A 11 -6.28 25.10 -9.85
C THR A 11 -7.05 24.22 -8.86
N PRO A 12 -6.93 22.88 -8.91
CA PRO A 12 -7.43 22.08 -7.81
C PRO A 12 -6.62 22.49 -6.58
N LYS A 13 -7.30 23.14 -5.62
CA LYS A 13 -6.81 23.27 -4.25
C LYS A 13 -6.53 21.84 -3.79
N SER A 14 -5.27 21.44 -3.85
CA SER A 14 -4.76 20.28 -3.16
C SER A 14 -5.07 20.53 -1.69
N SER A 15 -6.18 19.94 -1.23
CA SER A 15 -6.44 19.74 0.18
C SER A 15 -5.36 18.76 0.62
N ARG A 16 -4.19 19.34 0.93
CA ARG A 16 -3.18 18.73 1.77
C ARG A 16 -3.91 18.47 3.08
N ARG A 17 -4.58 17.31 3.15
CA ARG A 17 -4.93 16.68 4.41
C ARG A 17 -3.59 16.43 5.08
N THR A 18 -3.14 17.42 5.83
CA THR A 18 -2.23 17.24 6.97
C THR A 18 -3.02 16.39 7.94
N ARG A 19 -3.10 15.08 7.66
CA ARG A 19 -3.41 14.09 8.66
C ARG A 19 -2.21 14.17 9.59
N GLY A 20 -2.40 14.91 10.69
CA GLY A 20 -1.38 15.03 11.72
C GLY A 20 -0.89 13.62 12.00
N ALA A 21 0.40 13.40 11.78
CA ALA A 21 1.12 12.32 12.41
C ALA A 21 1.19 12.66 13.90
N ALA A 22 0.04 12.63 14.57
CA ALA A 22 0.05 12.26 15.97
C ALA A 22 0.57 10.83 15.96
N SER A 23 1.73 10.64 16.56
CA SER A 23 2.24 9.34 16.98
C SER A 23 1.25 8.76 17.99
N VAL A 24 0.09 8.36 17.51
CA VAL A 24 -0.85 7.55 18.26
C VAL A 24 -0.30 6.15 18.08
N SER A 25 0.27 5.59 19.14
CA SER A 25 0.48 4.15 19.20
C SER A 25 -0.85 3.50 18.79
N PRO A 26 -0.88 2.66 17.75
CA PRO A 26 -2.14 2.10 17.26
C PRO A 26 -2.85 1.43 18.44
N THR A 27 -4.12 1.76 18.64
CA THR A 27 -4.95 1.01 19.59
C THR A 27 -5.10 -0.43 19.09
N GLY A 28 -5.54 -1.37 19.94
CA GLY A 28 -5.69 -2.77 19.53
C GLY A 28 -6.59 -2.96 18.29
N GLU A 29 -7.62 -2.11 18.14
CA GLU A 29 -8.47 -2.02 16.95
C GLU A 29 -7.73 -1.44 15.73
N ASP A 30 -6.97 -0.35 15.89
CA ASP A 30 -6.15 0.21 14.80
C ASP A 30 -5.09 -0.80 14.31
N ALA A 31 -4.50 -1.59 15.21
CA ALA A 31 -3.53 -2.62 14.87
C ALA A 31 -4.16 -3.76 14.06
N ARG A 32 -5.43 -4.10 14.35
CA ARG A 32 -6.19 -5.10 13.59
C ARG A 32 -6.57 -4.59 12.20
N ASP A 33 -7.02 -3.35 12.09
CA ASP A 33 -7.31 -2.74 10.78
C ASP A 33 -6.05 -2.67 9.90
N LEU A 34 -4.91 -2.28 10.50
CA LEU A 34 -3.62 -2.28 9.82
C LEU A 34 -3.19 -3.69 9.39
N LEU A 35 -3.42 -4.70 10.24
CA LEU A 35 -3.14 -6.11 9.92
C LEU A 35 -3.94 -6.57 8.70
N GLU A 36 -5.25 -6.29 8.66
CA GLU A 36 -6.11 -6.66 7.53
C GLU A 36 -5.63 -6.02 6.23
N ILE A 37 -5.22 -4.74 6.27
CA ILE A 37 -4.64 -4.05 5.12
C ILE A 37 -3.34 -4.73 4.67
N LYS A 38 -2.43 -5.07 5.60
CA LYS A 38 -1.15 -5.72 5.29
C LYS A 38 -1.34 -7.10 4.69
N LEU A 39 -2.29 -7.88 5.20
CA LEU A 39 -2.64 -9.19 4.65
C LEU A 39 -3.25 -9.08 3.25
N ALA A 40 -4.09 -8.08 2.99
CA ALA A 40 -4.62 -7.83 1.65
C ALA A 40 -3.53 -7.43 0.64
N GLN A 41 -2.54 -6.64 1.08
CA GLN A 41 -1.35 -6.29 0.27
C GLN A 41 -0.51 -7.53 -0.05
N LEU A 42 -0.23 -8.36 0.95
CA LEU A 42 0.51 -9.61 0.76
C LEU A 42 -0.23 -10.56 -0.17
N ASN A 43 -1.55 -10.71 -0.02
CA ASN A 43 -2.37 -11.56 -0.86
C ASN A 43 -2.36 -11.09 -2.32
N SER A 44 -2.59 -9.79 -2.56
CA SER A 44 -2.48 -9.21 -3.91
C SER A 44 -1.10 -9.44 -4.52
N LEU A 45 -0.03 -9.26 -3.75
CA LEU A 45 1.34 -9.47 -4.22
C LEU A 45 1.60 -10.92 -4.63
N LEU A 46 1.16 -11.88 -3.81
CA LEU A 46 1.28 -13.30 -4.10
C LEU A 46 0.42 -13.70 -5.31
N TRP A 47 -0.78 -13.12 -5.44
CA TRP A 47 -1.62 -13.30 -6.61
C TRP A 47 -0.94 -12.79 -7.89
N CYS A 48 -0.25 -11.65 -7.84
CA CYS A 48 0.55 -11.18 -8.98
C CYS A 48 1.75 -12.09 -9.30
N CYS A 49 2.32 -12.77 -8.29
CA CYS A 49 3.44 -13.68 -8.52
C CYS A 49 3.01 -15.03 -9.13
N TYR A 50 1.83 -15.54 -8.79
CA TYR A 50 1.44 -16.92 -9.13
C TYR A 50 0.08 -17.07 -9.84
N GLY A 51 -0.80 -16.07 -9.75
CA GLY A 51 -2.25 -16.24 -9.98
C GLY A 51 -2.78 -15.85 -11.35
N ASP A 52 -2.06 -15.03 -12.14
CA ASP A 52 -2.58 -14.52 -13.41
C ASP A 52 -2.06 -15.29 -14.64
N GLY A 53 -1.19 -16.30 -14.45
CA GLY A 53 -0.77 -17.25 -15.50
C GLY A 53 -0.09 -16.61 -16.73
N ASN A 54 0.19 -15.31 -16.65
CA ASN A 54 0.72 -14.44 -17.68
C ASN A 54 2.25 -14.42 -17.71
N GLY A 55 2.90 -15.29 -16.94
CA GLY A 55 4.36 -15.44 -16.95
C GLY A 55 5.11 -14.20 -16.49
N TRP A 56 4.43 -13.17 -15.97
CA TRP A 56 5.04 -11.91 -15.54
C TRP A 56 6.13 -12.17 -14.51
N PHE A 57 5.88 -13.07 -13.57
CA PHE A 57 6.86 -13.45 -12.56
C PHE A 57 8.05 -14.17 -13.20
N GLU A 58 7.81 -15.07 -14.14
CA GLU A 58 8.82 -15.80 -14.92
C GLU A 58 9.58 -14.91 -15.94
N GLU A 59 9.02 -13.79 -16.37
CA GLU A 59 9.68 -12.81 -17.24
C GLU A 59 10.41 -11.72 -16.45
N ALA A 60 9.91 -11.41 -15.25
CA ALA A 60 10.62 -10.64 -14.26
C ALA A 60 11.91 -11.39 -13.91
N GLY A 61 13.05 -10.91 -14.40
CA GLY A 61 14.34 -11.55 -14.17
C GLY A 61 14.62 -11.77 -12.66
N GLU A 62 15.58 -12.64 -12.35
CA GLU A 62 15.85 -13.14 -10.98
C GLU A 62 15.90 -12.04 -9.91
N LYS A 63 16.54 -10.90 -10.20
CA LYS A 63 16.64 -9.76 -9.27
C LYS A 63 15.28 -9.13 -8.93
N HIS A 64 14.35 -9.10 -9.88
CA HIS A 64 13.02 -8.56 -9.65
C HIS A 64 12.18 -9.52 -8.80
N ARG A 65 12.30 -10.83 -9.03
CA ARG A 65 11.65 -11.85 -8.18
C ARG A 65 12.18 -11.84 -6.75
N ASP A 66 13.50 -11.73 -6.58
CA ASP A 66 14.13 -11.66 -5.27
C ASP A 66 13.64 -10.45 -4.48
N HIS A 67 13.53 -9.29 -5.14
CA HIS A 67 12.95 -8.10 -4.53
C HIS A 67 11.47 -8.28 -4.16
N MET A 68 10.66 -8.93 -5.02
CA MET A 68 9.25 -9.20 -4.72
C MET A 68 9.10 -10.16 -3.53
N LEU A 69 9.94 -11.20 -3.45
CA LEU A 69 9.98 -12.12 -2.31
C LEU A 69 10.44 -11.40 -1.03
N TRP A 70 11.39 -10.48 -1.14
CA TRP A 70 11.81 -9.66 -0.01
C TRP A 70 10.68 -8.77 0.52
N ILE A 71 9.91 -8.12 -0.37
CA ILE A 71 8.74 -7.32 0.00
C ILE A 71 7.66 -8.20 0.65
N ALA A 72 7.42 -9.40 0.12
CA ALA A 72 6.48 -10.35 0.70
C ALA A 72 6.91 -10.77 2.12
N ALA A 73 8.21 -11.03 2.33
CA ALA A 73 8.75 -11.37 3.64
C ALA A 73 8.65 -10.21 4.64
N ASP A 74 8.90 -8.97 4.21
CA ASP A 74 8.74 -7.78 5.04
C ASP A 74 7.27 -7.56 5.45
N LEU A 75 6.34 -7.68 4.49
CA LEU A 75 4.91 -7.60 4.76
C LEU A 75 4.43 -8.68 5.73
N ALA A 76 4.93 -9.91 5.61
CA ALA A 76 4.60 -11.00 6.53
C ALA A 76 5.09 -10.70 7.95
N ARG A 77 6.32 -10.16 8.09
CA ARG A 77 6.88 -9.81 9.40
C ARG A 77 6.13 -8.69 10.09
N GLU A 78 5.70 -7.68 9.33
CA GLU A 78 4.88 -6.59 9.86
C GLU A 78 3.49 -7.09 10.26
N ALA A 79 2.90 -8.02 9.50
CA ALA A 79 1.64 -8.66 9.87
C ALA A 79 1.76 -9.47 11.19
N GLU A 80 2.84 -10.25 11.37
CA GLU A 80 3.09 -10.97 12.63
C GLU A 80 3.20 -10.01 13.82
N ARG A 81 3.87 -8.87 13.63
CA ARG A 81 4.00 -7.84 14.65
C ARG A 81 2.64 -7.24 15.02
N LEU A 82 1.85 -6.84 14.03
CA LEU A 82 0.51 -6.26 14.22
C LEU A 82 -0.46 -7.26 14.86
N LEU A 83 -0.32 -8.56 14.55
CA LEU A 83 -1.08 -9.62 15.20
C LEU A 83 -0.76 -9.70 16.71
N GLY A 84 0.51 -9.59 17.09
CA GLY A 84 0.92 -9.55 18.49
C GLY A 84 0.46 -8.28 19.23
N GLU A 85 0.37 -7.15 18.53
CA GLU A 85 -0.10 -5.87 19.07
C GLU A 85 -1.64 -5.84 19.21
N SER A 86 -2.38 -6.41 18.26
CA SER A 86 -3.86 -6.50 18.30
C SER A 86 -4.40 -7.47 19.35
N GLY A 87 -3.66 -8.54 19.69
CA GLY A 87 -4.05 -9.50 20.73
C GLY A 87 -3.79 -9.04 22.17
N ARG A 88 -3.22 -7.85 22.38
CA ARG A 88 -2.89 -7.26 23.69
C ARG A 88 -3.90 -6.21 24.18
N GLY A 89 -5.05 -6.09 23.51
CA GLY A 89 -6.16 -5.21 23.90
C GLY A 89 -7.04 -5.79 25.00
#